data_AF-A0A4U6M422-F1
#
_entry.id   AF-A0A4U6M422-F1
#
_cell.length_a   1.000
_cell.length_b   1.000
_cell.length_c   1.000
_cell.angle_alpha   90.00
_cell.angle_beta   90.00
_cell.angle_gamma   90.00
#
_symmetry.space_group_name_H-M   'P 1'
#
loop_
_entity.id
_entity.type
_entity.pdbx_description
1 polymer ?
#
loop_
_entity_poly.entity_id
_entity_poly.type
_entity_poly.pdbx_seq_one_letter_code
_entity_poly.pdbx_strand_id
1 'polypeptide(L)'
;VVKAEASKVTVAVATVVIFGTIAIFLYPAMYPLLAHWFSPETYGIYIGSTMHEVAQVVAAGHAITPEAENAAVIAKMLRVMMLAPFLIILAARVKQL
;
A
#
# COMPACT_ATOMS: atom_id res chain seq x y z
N VAL A 1 -13.44 -16.39 -3.66
CA VAL A 1 -12.27 -16.18 -4.54
C VAL A 1 -12.69 -16.46 -5.97
N VAL A 2 -12.47 -15.51 -6.88
CA VAL A 2 -13.19 -15.39 -8.17
C VAL A 2 -12.82 -16.45 -9.23
N LYS A 3 -12.00 -17.46 -8.89
CA LYS A 3 -11.49 -18.52 -9.80
C LYS A 3 -11.01 -17.98 -11.15
N ALA A 4 -10.27 -16.87 -11.14
CA ALA A 4 -9.73 -16.26 -12.34
C ALA A 4 -8.62 -17.14 -12.97
N GLU A 5 -8.50 -17.08 -14.29
CA GLU A 5 -7.38 -17.71 -15.01
C GLU A 5 -6.04 -17.14 -14.54
N ALA A 6 -5.02 -18.00 -14.43
CA ALA A 6 -3.70 -17.63 -13.93
C ALA A 6 -3.07 -16.47 -14.71
N SER A 7 -3.24 -16.44 -16.05
CA SER A 7 -2.76 -15.36 -16.91
C SER A 7 -3.30 -13.99 -16.48
N LYS A 8 -4.59 -13.90 -16.13
CA LYS A 8 -5.22 -12.65 -15.67
C LYS A 8 -4.71 -12.22 -14.31
N VAL A 9 -4.46 -13.18 -13.41
CA VAL A 9 -3.84 -12.91 -12.10
C VAL A 9 -2.42 -12.38 -12.28
N THR A 10 -1.61 -13.01 -13.14
CA THR A 10 -0.24 -12.56 -13.42
C THR A 10 -0.21 -11.14 -13.98
N VAL A 11 -1.06 -10.81 -14.94
CA VAL A 11 -1.14 -9.44 -15.49
C VAL A 11 -1.54 -8.43 -14.42
N ALA A 12 -2.54 -8.76 -13.58
CA ALA A 12 -2.97 -7.89 -12.49
C ALA A 12 -1.83 -7.64 -11.48
N VAL A 13 -1.15 -8.69 -11.05
CA VAL A 13 -0.02 -8.57 -10.11
C VAL A 13 1.13 -7.78 -10.73
N ALA A 14 1.52 -8.08 -11.98
CA ALA A 14 2.60 -7.37 -12.67
C ALA A 14 2.32 -5.86 -12.78
N THR A 15 1.07 -5.49 -13.10
CA THR A 15 0.66 -4.09 -13.19
C THR A 15 0.80 -3.37 -11.85
N VAL A 16 0.37 -4.02 -10.76
CA VAL A 16 0.53 -3.49 -9.40
C VAL A 16 2.00 -3.29 -9.04
N VAL A 17 2.85 -4.27 -9.35
CA VAL A 17 4.30 -4.22 -9.07
C VAL A 17 4.97 -3.07 -9.83
N ILE A 18 4.65 -2.89 -11.12
CA ILE A 18 5.23 -1.85 -11.98
C ILE A 18 4.86 -0.47 -11.45
N PHE A 19 3.57 -0.21 -11.20
CA PHE A 19 3.15 1.09 -10.66
C PHE A 19 3.69 1.34 -9.26
N GLY A 20 3.77 0.30 -8.42
CA GLY A 20 4.42 0.38 -7.12
C GLY A 20 5.89 0.74 -7.21
N THR A 21 6.62 0.17 -8.18
CA THR A 21 8.03 0.48 -8.42
C THR A 21 8.22 1.92 -8.87
N ILE A 22 7.34 2.44 -9.74
CA ILE A 22 7.35 3.84 -10.14
C ILE A 22 7.09 4.75 -8.94
N ALA A 23 6.14 4.38 -8.08
CA ALA A 23 5.78 5.16 -6.90
C ALA A 23 6.93 5.32 -5.88
N ILE A 24 7.86 4.36 -5.81
CA ILE A 24 9.08 4.47 -4.96
C ILE A 24 9.84 5.75 -5.24
N PHE A 25 9.92 6.17 -6.51
CA PHE A 25 10.63 7.39 -6.91
C PHE A 25 9.70 8.60 -6.95
N LEU A 26 8.47 8.39 -7.43
CA LEU A 26 7.53 9.48 -7.66
C LEU A 26 7.08 10.14 -6.35
N TYR A 27 6.76 9.36 -5.31
CA TYR A 27 6.25 9.92 -4.05
C TYR A 27 7.29 10.77 -3.31
N PRO A 28 8.54 10.32 -3.12
CA PRO A 28 9.58 11.20 -2.57
C PRO A 28 9.83 12.43 -3.42
N ALA A 29 9.81 12.31 -4.76
CA ALA A 29 9.99 13.45 -5.65
C ALA A 29 8.85 14.49 -5.54
N MET A 30 7.62 14.04 -5.24
CA MET A 30 6.46 14.91 -5.04
C MET A 30 6.43 15.56 -3.65
N TYR A 31 7.00 14.93 -2.63
CA TYR A 31 6.89 15.40 -1.24
C TYR A 31 7.35 16.86 -1.03
N PRO A 32 8.50 17.34 -1.57
CA PRO A 32 8.91 18.73 -1.40
C PRO A 32 7.89 19.75 -1.95
N LEU A 33 7.14 19.38 -2.98
CA LEU A 33 6.09 20.23 -3.57
C LEU A 33 4.81 20.27 -2.71
N LEU A 34 4.61 19.22 -1.90
CA LEU A 34 3.42 19.02 -1.08
C LEU A 34 3.68 19.27 0.42
N ALA A 35 4.94 19.49 0.82
CA ALA A 35 5.37 19.61 2.21
C ALA A 35 4.73 20.78 2.98
N HIS A 36 4.22 21.79 2.27
CA HIS A 36 3.39 22.84 2.89
C HIS A 36 2.08 22.28 3.48
N TRP A 37 1.49 21.28 2.81
CA TRP A 37 0.15 20.75 3.12
C TRP A 37 0.20 19.47 3.95
N PHE A 38 1.33 18.76 3.95
CA PHE A 38 1.49 17.48 4.60
C PHE A 38 2.72 17.46 5.50
N SER A 39 2.55 17.02 6.74
CA SER A 39 3.68 16.62 7.59
C SER A 39 4.31 15.30 7.08
N PRO A 40 5.56 14.97 7.45
CA PRO A 40 6.18 13.70 7.11
C PRO A 40 5.32 12.49 7.52
N GLU A 41 4.74 12.51 8.72
CA GLU A 41 3.89 11.43 9.23
C GLU A 41 2.62 11.27 8.41
N THR A 42 1.95 12.38 8.09
CA THR A 42 0.69 12.35 7.34
C THR A 42 0.93 11.90 5.90
N TYR A 43 2.04 12.33 5.30
CA TYR A 43 2.46 11.85 3.99
C TYR A 43 2.87 10.38 4.04
N GLY A 44 3.53 9.93 5.12
CA GLY A 44 3.81 8.52 5.37
C GLY A 44 2.53 7.68 5.40
N ILE A 45 1.50 8.10 6.15
CA ILE A 45 0.18 7.44 6.14
C ILE A 45 -0.40 7.38 4.71
N TYR A 46 -0.27 8.45 3.93
CA TYR A 46 -0.69 8.46 2.54
C TYR A 46 0.07 7.42 1.69
N ILE A 47 1.39 7.33 1.82
CA ILE A 47 2.20 6.31 1.13
C ILE A 47 1.74 4.89 1.52
N GLY A 48 1.66 4.61 2.83
CA GLY A 48 1.26 3.30 3.35
C GLY A 48 -0.18 2.90 3.01
N SER A 49 -1.06 3.88 2.80
CA SER A 49 -2.46 3.66 2.41
C SER A 49 -2.66 3.46 0.89
N THR A 50 -1.73 3.89 0.04
CA THR A 50 -1.88 3.82 -1.42
C THR A 50 -1.01 2.75 -2.06
N MET A 51 0.19 2.47 -1.52
CA MET A 51 1.08 1.46 -2.06
C MET A 51 0.70 0.04 -1.61
N HIS A 52 0.80 -0.91 -2.54
CA HIS A 52 0.27 -2.27 -2.37
C HIS A 52 1.30 -3.27 -1.82
N GLU A 53 2.59 -3.02 -1.97
CA GLU A 53 3.65 -3.91 -1.45
C GLU A 53 4.43 -3.27 -0.30
N VAL A 54 4.81 -4.11 0.65
CA VAL A 54 5.45 -3.67 1.89
C VAL A 54 6.87 -3.15 1.64
N ALA A 55 7.68 -3.88 0.86
CA ALA A 55 9.05 -3.47 0.57
C ALA A 55 9.09 -2.11 -0.16
N GLN A 56 8.16 -1.91 -1.09
CA GLN A 56 8.06 -0.65 -1.83
C GLN A 56 7.60 0.51 -0.93
N VAL A 57 6.69 0.26 0.03
CA VAL A 57 6.29 1.26 1.06
C VAL A 57 7.48 1.69 1.91
N VAL A 58 8.26 0.71 2.40
CA VAL A 58 9.47 0.98 3.21
C VAL A 58 10.44 1.84 2.41
N ALA A 59 10.73 1.45 1.16
CA ALA A 59 11.65 2.18 0.29
C ALA A 59 11.20 3.63 0.03
N ALA A 60 9.91 3.84 -0.29
CA ALA A 60 9.37 5.17 -0.55
C ALA A 60 9.35 6.06 0.71
N GLY A 61 8.94 5.51 1.86
CA GLY A 61 8.91 6.25 3.12
C GLY A 61 10.32 6.63 3.60
N HIS A 62 11.26 5.68 3.51
CA HIS A 62 12.66 5.88 3.89
C HIS A 62 13.34 7.00 3.09
N ALA A 63 12.99 7.14 1.81
CA ALA A 63 13.50 8.19 0.95
C ALA A 63 13.00 9.61 1.30
N ILE A 64 12.03 9.74 2.23
CA ILE A 64 11.52 11.02 2.70
C ILE A 64 12.14 11.37 4.05
N THR A 65 11.71 10.70 5.12
CA THR A 65 12.27 10.83 6.48
C THR A 65 11.96 9.56 7.30
N PRO A 66 12.67 9.30 8.41
CA PRO A 66 12.36 8.18 9.31
C PRO A 66 10.92 8.21 9.88
N GLU A 67 10.36 9.40 10.10
CA GLU A 67 8.99 9.58 10.60
C GLU A 67 7.96 9.16 9.53
N ALA A 68 8.20 9.55 8.28
CA ALA A 68 7.37 9.14 7.15
C ALA A 68 7.43 7.63 6.91
N GLU A 69 8.62 7.02 7.00
CA GLU A 69 8.82 5.57 6.92
C GLU A 69 8.00 4.83 7.98
N ASN A 70 8.18 5.20 9.26
CA ASN A 70 7.48 4.55 10.36
C ASN A 70 5.96 4.65 10.19
N ALA A 71 5.45 5.84 9.88
CA ALA A 71 4.02 6.05 9.66
C ALA A 71 3.48 5.23 8.46
N ALA A 72 4.23 5.17 7.36
CA ALA A 72 3.86 4.41 6.17
C ALA A 72 3.81 2.90 6.43
N VAL A 73 4.83 2.38 7.10
CA VAL A 73 4.91 0.95 7.44
C VAL A 73 3.81 0.56 8.42
N ILE A 74 3.55 1.37 9.45
CA ILE A 74 2.45 1.14 10.40
C ILE A 74 1.11 1.10 9.66
N ALA A 75 0.81 2.12 8.84
CA ALA A 75 -0.44 2.17 8.07
C ALA A 75 -0.59 0.95 7.15
N LYS A 76 0.51 0.53 6.51
CA LYS A 76 0.53 -0.64 5.63
C LYS A 76 0.27 -1.94 6.37
N MET A 77 0.96 -2.16 7.50
CA MET A 77 0.84 -3.37 8.31
C MET A 77 -0.54 -3.50 8.94
N LEU A 78 -1.12 -2.40 9.43
CA LEU A 78 -2.49 -2.39 9.94
C LEU A 78 -3.46 -2.92 8.88
N ARG A 79 -3.36 -2.46 7.63
CA ARG A 79 -4.22 -2.95 6.54
C ARG A 79 -3.99 -4.43 6.23
N VAL A 80 -2.73 -4.88 6.20
CA VAL A 80 -2.40 -6.29 5.99
C VAL A 80 -3.01 -7.17 7.10
N MET A 81 -2.88 -6.75 8.35
CA MET A 81 -3.50 -7.43 9.50
C MET A 81 -5.03 -7.43 9.39
N MET A 82 -5.64 -6.34 8.91
CA MET A 82 -7.08 -6.22 8.71
C MET A 82 -7.64 -7.07 7.55
N LEU A 83 -6.80 -7.59 6.64
CA LEU A 83 -7.27 -8.49 5.58
C LEU A 83 -7.79 -9.81 6.16
N ALA A 84 -7.14 -10.37 7.17
CA ALA A 84 -7.58 -11.62 7.81
C ALA A 84 -8.99 -11.51 8.42
N PRO A 85 -9.30 -10.56 9.32
CA PRO A 85 -10.64 -10.42 9.87
C PRO A 85 -11.66 -10.06 8.79
N PHE A 86 -11.30 -9.22 7.81
CA PHE A 86 -12.19 -8.88 6.70
C PHE A 86 -12.58 -10.10 5.87
N LEU A 87 -11.61 -10.95 5.51
CA LEU A 87 -11.86 -12.16 4.72
C LEU A 87 -12.69 -13.19 5.49
N ILE A 88 -12.49 -13.32 6.81
CA ILE A 88 -13.32 -14.20 7.67
C ILE A 88 -14.78 -13.74 7.65
N ILE A 89 -15.01 -12.43 7.87
CA ILE A 89 -16.37 -11.85 7.87
C ILE A 89 -17.01 -12.04 6.49
N LEU A 90 -16.27 -11.75 5.41
CA LEU A 90 -16.77 -11.91 4.04
C LEU A 90 -17.12 -13.36 3.73
N ALA A 91 -16.26 -14.32 4.09
CA ALA A 91 -16.51 -15.75 3.87
C ALA A 91 -17.74 -16.24 4.65
N ALA A 92 -17.93 -15.79 5.91
CA ALA A 92 -19.09 -16.10 6.70
C ALA A 92 -20.39 -15.54 6.09
N ARG A 93 -20.37 -14.30 5.59
CA ARG A 93 -21.53 -13.66 4.95
C ARG A 93 -21.87 -14.28 3.60
N VAL A 94 -20.88 -14.59 2.76
CA VAL A 94 -21.11 -15.23 1.45
C VAL A 94 -21.64 -16.66 1.61
N LYS A 95 -21.21 -17.41 2.63
CA LYS A 95 -21.73 -18.77 2.90
C LYS A 95 -23.19 -18.76 3.38
N GLN A 96 -23.68 -17.65 3.91
CA GLN A 96 -25.07 -17.50 4.39
C GLN A 96 -26.06 -17.10 3.29
N LEU A 97 -25.57 -16.67 2.12
CA LEU A 97 -26.36 -16.35 0.92
C LEU A 97 -26.42 -17.56 -0.02
#